data_AF-A0A7C0YDG4-F1
#
_entry.id   AF-A0A7C0YDG4-F1
#
_cell.length_a   1.000
_cell.length_b   1.000
_cell.length_c   1.000
_cell.angle_alpha   90.00
_cell.angle_beta   90.00
_cell.angle_gamma   90.00
#
_symmetry.space_group_name_H-M   'P 1'
#
loop_
_entity.id
_entity.type
_entity.pdbx_description
1 polymer ?
#
loop_
_entity_poly.entity_id
_entity_poly.type
_entity_poly.pdbx_seq_one_letter_code
_entity_poly.pdbx_strand_id
1 'polypeptide(L)'
;MNLLFYAREEHGVCERLQRLIEGLVSEDNIEICMTIESLSQRLRQPTYDLGIAVLLAADSQDLTELLSIRDLIWDLRLILILPDREIGTIAKGHTLRPRFLTYLDSDFADMTAVLKKMLLNTDGNSARGSMEELAEAMDHAAKGSRSRI
;
A
#
# COMPACT_ATOMS: atom_id res chain seq x y z
N MET A 1 9.32 -2.81 -5.33
CA MET A 1 8.24 -2.02 -4.70
C MET A 1 6.98 -2.81 -4.90
N ASN A 2 6.51 -3.48 -3.86
CA ASN A 2 5.39 -4.39 -3.96
C ASN A 2 4.08 -3.67 -3.66
N LEU A 3 3.06 -4.02 -4.42
CA LEU A 3 1.68 -3.59 -4.24
C LEU A 3 0.88 -4.78 -3.73
N LEU A 4 0.18 -4.60 -2.62
CA LEU A 4 -0.72 -5.61 -2.08
C LEU A 4 -2.13 -5.32 -2.54
N PHE A 5 -2.73 -6.26 -3.26
CA PHE A 5 -4.10 -6.21 -3.70
C PHE A 5 -4.93 -7.22 -2.92
N TYR A 6 -5.92 -6.74 -2.17
CA TYR A 6 -6.91 -7.57 -1.52
C TYR A 6 -8.24 -7.42 -2.21
N ALA A 7 -8.81 -8.53 -2.64
CA ALA A 7 -10.18 -8.58 -3.11
C ALA A 7 -10.75 -9.98 -2.85
N ARG A 8 -11.91 -10.03 -2.19
CA ARG A 8 -12.70 -11.25 -2.09
C ARG A 8 -13.22 -11.59 -3.49
N GLU A 9 -13.36 -12.87 -3.82
CA GLU A 9 -13.72 -13.34 -5.18
C GLU A 9 -15.13 -12.86 -5.59
N GLU A 10 -15.22 -11.62 -6.08
CA GLU A 10 -16.41 -11.06 -6.71
C GLU A 10 -16.19 -11.01 -8.24
N HIS A 11 -16.89 -11.88 -8.94
CA HIS A 11 -16.79 -12.05 -10.38
C HIS A 11 -17.03 -10.72 -11.13
N GLY A 12 -15.98 -10.20 -11.78
CA GLY A 12 -16.02 -9.07 -12.71
C GLY A 12 -15.23 -7.83 -12.26
N VAL A 13 -15.44 -7.35 -11.03
CA VAL A 13 -14.75 -6.14 -10.54
C VAL A 13 -13.28 -6.43 -10.23
N CYS A 14 -13.00 -7.57 -9.59
CA CYS A 14 -11.63 -7.98 -9.25
C CYS A 14 -10.74 -8.10 -10.49
N GLU A 15 -11.23 -8.74 -11.55
CA GLU A 15 -10.50 -8.85 -12.82
C GLU A 15 -10.28 -7.49 -13.49
N ARG A 16 -11.29 -6.61 -13.46
CA ARG A 16 -11.15 -5.26 -14.02
C ARG A 16 -10.09 -4.47 -13.25
N LEU A 17 -10.11 -4.54 -11.92
CA LEU A 17 -9.13 -3.88 -11.06
C LEU A 17 -7.73 -4.43 -11.27
N GLN A 18 -7.60 -5.74 -11.32
CA GLN A 18 -6.33 -6.42 -11.56
C GLN A 18 -5.71 -5.94 -12.87
N ARG A 19 -6.46 -5.93 -13.98
CA ARG A 19 -5.98 -5.42 -15.28
C ARG A 19 -5.52 -3.97 -15.22
N LEU A 20 -6.20 -3.12 -14.45
CA LEU A 20 -5.81 -1.72 -14.27
C LEU A 20 -4.50 -1.59 -13.49
N ILE A 21 -4.30 -2.44 -12.48
CA ILE A 21 -3.08 -2.45 -11.66
C ILE A 21 -1.90 -3.04 -12.46
N GLU A 22 -2.12 -4.13 -13.20
CA GLU A 22 -1.14 -4.75 -14.11
C GLU A 22 -0.68 -3.78 -15.22
N GLY A 23 -1.55 -2.85 -15.64
CA GLY A 23 -1.18 -1.78 -16.56
C GLY A 23 -0.25 -0.71 -15.96
N LEU A 24 -0.10 -0.67 -14.63
CA LEU A 24 0.68 0.34 -13.90
C LEU A 24 1.96 -0.23 -13.26
N VAL A 25 1.93 -1.49 -12.81
CA VAL A 25 3.04 -2.20 -12.17
C VAL A 25 3.18 -3.60 -12.74
N SER A 26 4.41 -4.12 -12.80
CA SER A 26 4.67 -5.48 -13.27
C SER A 26 4.01 -6.52 -12.38
N GLU A 27 3.49 -7.60 -12.97
CA GLU A 27 2.81 -8.71 -12.28
C GLU A 27 3.65 -9.29 -11.11
N ASP A 28 4.98 -9.36 -11.27
CA ASP A 28 5.93 -9.80 -10.23
C ASP A 28 5.93 -8.93 -8.95
N ASN A 29 5.45 -7.68 -9.03
CA ASN A 29 5.36 -6.77 -7.89
C ASN A 29 3.94 -6.69 -7.32
N ILE A 30 2.98 -7.47 -7.84
CA ILE A 30 1.59 -7.49 -7.38
C ILE A 30 1.38 -8.73 -6.52
N GLU A 31 1.04 -8.51 -5.25
CA GLU A 31 0.67 -9.57 -4.33
C GLU A 31 -0.84 -9.61 -4.16
N ILE A 32 -1.48 -10.71 -4.55
CA ILE A 32 -2.94 -10.84 -4.49
C ILE A 32 -3.33 -11.68 -3.29
N CYS A 33 -4.19 -11.13 -2.43
CA CYS A 33 -4.80 -11.82 -1.29
C CYS A 33 -6.31 -11.90 -1.48
N MET A 34 -6.86 -13.10 -1.43
CA MET A 34 -8.31 -13.34 -1.55
C MET A 34 -9.00 -13.52 -0.20
N THR A 35 -8.23 -13.65 0.89
CA THR A 35 -8.73 -13.85 2.25
C THR A 35 -8.06 -12.92 3.25
N ILE A 36 -8.80 -12.56 4.29
CA ILE A 36 -8.30 -11.74 5.40
C ILE A 36 -7.16 -12.42 6.14
N GLU A 37 -7.20 -13.75 6.25
CA GLU A 37 -6.10 -14.53 6.84
C GLU A 37 -4.81 -14.34 6.03
N SER A 38 -4.85 -14.50 4.71
CA SER A 38 -3.70 -14.28 3.82
C SER A 38 -3.19 -12.84 3.91
N LEU A 39 -4.12 -11.88 3.87
CA LEU A 39 -3.81 -10.46 4.02
C LEU A 39 -3.09 -10.18 5.35
N SER A 40 -3.64 -10.67 6.46
CA SER A 40 -3.09 -10.48 7.79
C SER A 40 -1.72 -11.16 7.95
N GLN A 41 -1.53 -12.35 7.37
CA GLN A 41 -0.27 -13.07 7.41
C GLN A 41 0.81 -12.36 6.60
N ARG A 42 0.45 -11.71 5.48
CA ARG A 42 1.36 -10.89 4.69
C ARG A 42 1.70 -9.57 5.38
N LEU A 43 0.72 -8.90 5.99
CA LEU A 43 0.95 -7.67 6.75
C LEU A 43 1.77 -7.87 8.04
N ARG A 44 1.73 -9.09 8.63
CA ARG A 44 2.56 -9.46 9.79
C ARG A 44 4.02 -9.76 9.42
N GLN A 45 4.30 -10.01 8.14
CA GLN A 45 5.67 -10.23 7.67
C GLN A 45 6.38 -8.89 7.48
N PRO A 46 7.72 -8.83 7.61
CA PRO A 46 8.46 -7.60 7.43
C PRO A 46 8.25 -7.01 6.03
N THR A 47 7.51 -5.91 5.97
CA THR A 47 7.00 -5.23 4.77
C THR A 47 7.99 -4.22 4.22
N TYR A 48 9.30 -4.54 4.21
CA TYR A 48 10.34 -3.62 3.76
C TYR A 48 10.17 -3.14 2.31
N ASP A 49 9.47 -3.91 1.47
CA ASP A 49 9.21 -3.56 0.07
C ASP A 49 7.74 -3.20 -0.21
N LEU A 50 6.84 -3.31 0.79
CA LEU A 50 5.41 -3.08 0.58
C LEU A 50 5.07 -1.59 0.72
N GLY A 51 4.91 -0.91 -0.40
CA GLY A 51 4.70 0.53 -0.43
C GLY A 51 3.23 0.95 -0.41
N ILE A 52 2.34 0.16 -1.01
CA ILE A 52 0.93 0.53 -1.27
C ILE A 52 0.04 -0.71 -1.10
N ALA A 53 -1.10 -0.54 -0.46
CA ALA A 53 -2.13 -1.58 -0.33
C ALA A 53 -3.45 -1.09 -0.93
N VAL A 54 -4.04 -1.89 -1.81
CA VAL A 54 -5.35 -1.67 -2.43
C VAL A 54 -6.29 -2.72 -1.86
N LEU A 55 -7.27 -2.30 -1.05
CA LEU A 55 -8.23 -3.20 -0.43
C LEU A 55 -9.62 -2.95 -0.98
N LEU A 56 -10.25 -4.01 -1.49
CA LEU A 56 -11.62 -4.01 -1.94
C LEU A 56 -12.52 -4.68 -0.91
N ALA A 57 -13.48 -3.92 -0.38
CA ALA A 57 -14.54 -4.44 0.46
C ALA A 57 -15.79 -4.72 -0.40
N ALA A 58 -16.13 -6.00 -0.50
CA ALA A 58 -17.29 -6.49 -1.24
C ALA A 58 -18.62 -6.14 -0.55
N ASP A 59 -18.59 -6.08 0.77
CA ASP A 59 -19.77 -5.90 1.61
C ASP A 59 -19.38 -5.35 2.99
N SER A 60 -20.40 -5.00 3.78
CA SER A 60 -20.20 -4.44 5.11
C SER A 60 -19.54 -5.42 6.10
N GLN A 61 -19.66 -6.73 5.86
CA GLN A 61 -19.02 -7.75 6.68
C GLN A 61 -17.53 -7.83 6.35
N ASP A 62 -17.16 -7.81 5.07
CA ASP A 62 -15.76 -7.72 4.62
C ASP A 62 -15.07 -6.47 5.20
N LEU A 63 -15.74 -5.31 5.17
CA LEU A 63 -15.24 -4.10 5.81
C LEU A 63 -15.01 -4.29 7.31
N THR A 64 -15.86 -5.06 7.99
CA THR A 64 -15.73 -5.34 9.42
C THR A 64 -14.53 -6.26 9.71
N GLU A 65 -14.22 -7.20 8.82
CA GLU A 65 -13.02 -8.00 8.92
C GLU A 65 -11.75 -7.18 8.67
N LEU A 66 -11.77 -6.26 7.70
CA LEU A 66 -10.70 -5.29 7.48
C LEU A 66 -10.45 -4.41 8.71
N LEU A 67 -11.52 -3.98 9.40
CA LEU A 67 -11.42 -3.25 10.66
C LEU A 67 -10.74 -4.06 11.77
N SER A 68 -10.85 -5.39 11.73
CA SER A 68 -10.25 -6.27 12.74
C SER A 68 -8.73 -6.34 12.62
N ILE A 69 -8.17 -6.06 11.44
CA ILE A 69 -6.73 -5.97 11.18
C ILE A 69 -6.24 -4.51 11.06
N ARG A 70 -7.06 -3.53 11.49
CA ARG A 70 -6.77 -2.09 11.41
C ARG A 70 -5.36 -1.72 11.87
N ASP A 71 -4.89 -2.29 12.97
CA ASP A 71 -3.55 -2.01 13.51
C ASP A 71 -2.42 -2.37 12.54
N LEU A 72 -2.61 -3.39 11.69
CA LEU A 72 -1.62 -3.82 10.70
C LEU A 72 -1.58 -2.93 9.46
N ILE A 73 -2.69 -2.29 9.11
CA ILE A 73 -2.82 -1.43 7.92
C ILE A 73 -2.60 0.05 8.22
N TRP A 74 -2.52 0.43 9.49
CA TRP A 74 -2.40 1.82 9.93
C TRP A 74 -1.15 2.53 9.39
N ASP A 75 -0.04 1.81 9.23
CA ASP A 75 1.24 2.37 8.77
C ASP A 75 1.33 2.45 7.22
N LEU A 76 0.39 1.83 6.52
CA LEU A 76 0.47 1.65 5.07
C LEU A 76 -0.27 2.71 4.28
N ARG A 77 0.17 2.91 3.03
CA ARG A 77 -0.54 3.76 2.06
C ARG A 77 -1.71 2.96 1.48
N LEU A 78 -2.85 3.11 2.13
CA LEU A 78 -4.05 2.36 1.82
C LEU A 78 -4.96 3.07 0.80
N ILE A 79 -5.37 2.35 -0.23
CA ILE A 79 -6.48 2.69 -1.12
C ILE A 79 -7.63 1.74 -0.78
N LEU A 80 -8.76 2.28 -0.32
CA LEU A 80 -9.92 1.50 0.07
C LEU A 80 -11.04 1.67 -0.96
N ILE A 81 -11.57 0.56 -1.45
CA ILE A 81 -12.77 0.52 -2.28
C ILE A 81 -13.92 -0.01 -1.42
N LEU A 82 -14.94 0.82 -1.24
CA LEU A 82 -16.12 0.47 -0.47
C LEU A 82 -17.22 -0.13 -1.37
N PRO A 83 -18.08 -0.98 -0.80
CA PRO A 83 -19.17 -1.58 -1.55
C PRO A 83 -20.25 -0.59 -1.94
N ASP A 84 -20.50 0.38 -1.06
CA ASP A 84 -21.59 1.35 -1.19
C ASP A 84 -21.19 2.73 -0.63
N ARG A 85 -22.07 3.71 -0.87
CA ARG A 85 -21.95 5.09 -0.39
C ARG A 85 -22.75 5.33 0.88
N GLU A 86 -23.12 4.29 1.63
CA GLU A 86 -23.86 4.48 2.86
C GLU A 86 -22.99 5.15 3.92
N ILE A 87 -23.59 6.03 4.71
CA ILE A 87 -22.90 6.81 5.73
C ILE A 87 -22.22 5.89 6.74
N GLY A 88 -22.84 4.77 7.11
CA GLY A 88 -22.27 3.78 8.02
C GLY A 88 -21.01 3.11 7.45
N THR A 89 -21.04 2.73 6.18
CA THR A 89 -19.91 2.11 5.45
C THR A 89 -18.78 3.11 5.25
N ILE A 90 -19.09 4.34 4.87
CA ILE A 90 -18.12 5.44 4.72
C ILE A 90 -17.45 5.74 6.06
N ALA A 91 -18.22 5.88 7.14
CA ALA A 91 -17.69 6.15 8.47
C ALA A 91 -16.72 5.05 8.91
N LYS A 92 -17.11 3.78 8.75
CA LYS A 92 -16.25 2.61 9.01
C LYS A 92 -14.99 2.66 8.15
N GLY A 93 -15.11 2.87 6.84
CA GLY A 93 -13.98 2.97 5.92
C GLY A 93 -12.98 4.06 6.31
N HIS A 94 -13.45 5.23 6.73
CA HIS A 94 -12.57 6.32 7.19
C HIS A 94 -11.79 5.99 8.47
N THR A 95 -12.26 5.05 9.31
CA THR A 95 -11.52 4.63 10.51
C THR A 95 -10.22 3.86 10.18
N LEU A 96 -10.15 3.25 8.98
CA LEU A 96 -8.95 2.61 8.45
C LEU A 96 -7.91 3.62 7.93
N ARG A 97 -8.25 4.92 7.93
CA ARG A 97 -7.42 6.02 7.42
C ARG A 97 -6.86 5.75 6.00
N PRO A 98 -7.71 5.40 5.03
CA PRO A 98 -7.29 5.34 3.64
C PRO A 98 -6.72 6.68 3.19
N ARG A 99 -5.65 6.64 2.39
CA ARG A 99 -5.20 7.82 1.65
C ARG A 99 -6.15 8.16 0.50
N PHE A 100 -6.84 7.15 -0.03
CA PHE A 100 -7.87 7.33 -1.04
C PHE A 100 -9.02 6.35 -0.82
N LEU A 101 -10.24 6.85 -0.92
CA LEU A 101 -11.45 6.08 -0.74
C LEU A 101 -12.31 6.23 -2.00
N THR A 102 -12.72 5.09 -2.57
CA THR A 102 -13.60 5.02 -3.74
C THR A 102 -14.66 3.94 -3.55
N TYR A 103 -15.50 3.70 -4.56
CA TYR A 103 -16.65 2.80 -4.48
C TYR A 103 -16.64 1.79 -5.63
N LEU A 104 -17.19 0.60 -5.41
CA LEU A 104 -17.27 -0.48 -6.42
C LEU A 104 -17.95 -0.05 -7.73
N ASP A 105 -18.96 0.81 -7.63
CA ASP A 105 -19.73 1.35 -8.77
C ASP A 105 -18.95 2.42 -9.57
N SER A 106 -17.78 2.86 -9.10
CA SER A 106 -17.01 3.93 -9.77
C SER A 106 -16.14 3.39 -10.90
N ASP A 107 -15.83 4.22 -11.89
CA ASP A 107 -15.07 3.80 -13.09
C ASP A 107 -13.55 3.59 -12.84
N PHE A 108 -13.10 3.69 -11.59
CA PHE A 108 -11.71 3.52 -11.13
C PHE A 108 -10.64 4.43 -11.79
N ALA A 109 -11.03 5.37 -12.68
CA ALA A 109 -10.12 6.31 -13.31
C ALA A 109 -9.36 7.19 -12.29
N ASP A 110 -10.07 7.74 -11.29
CA ASP A 110 -9.43 8.50 -10.22
C ASP A 110 -8.52 7.62 -9.35
N MET A 111 -8.91 6.37 -9.11
CA MET A 111 -8.12 5.42 -8.34
C MET A 111 -6.79 5.11 -9.04
N THR A 112 -6.80 4.87 -10.35
CA THR A 112 -5.58 4.62 -11.13
C THR A 112 -4.66 5.84 -11.19
N ALA A 113 -5.22 7.05 -11.32
CA ALA A 113 -4.44 8.29 -11.26
C ALA A 113 -3.77 8.48 -9.88
N VAL A 114 -4.50 8.23 -8.80
CA VAL A 114 -3.99 8.31 -7.43
C VAL A 114 -2.95 7.22 -7.17
N LEU A 115 -3.19 5.99 -7.61
CA LEU A 115 -2.24 4.88 -7.50
C LEU A 115 -0.93 5.23 -8.21
N LYS A 116 -1.00 5.70 -9.46
CA LYS A 116 0.17 6.16 -10.22
C LYS A 116 0.94 7.26 -9.49
N LYS A 117 0.23 8.23 -8.90
CA LYS A 117 0.85 9.30 -8.11
C LYS A 117 1.56 8.75 -6.87
N MET A 118 0.95 7.78 -6.18
CA MET A 118 1.57 7.15 -5.01
C MET A 118 2.82 6.35 -5.38
N LEU A 119 2.81 5.66 -6.52
CA LEU A 119 3.97 4.94 -7.04
C LEU A 119 5.14 5.92 -7.26
N LEU A 120 4.93 6.95 -8.10
CA LEU A 120 5.93 7.99 -8.41
C LEU A 120 6.53 8.68 -7.17
N ASN A 121 5.71 8.91 -6.14
CA ASN A 121 6.15 9.55 -4.89
C ASN A 121 6.99 8.63 -3.99
N THR A 122 7.01 7.32 -4.24
CA THR A 122 7.76 6.35 -3.43
C THR A 122 9.14 6.09 -4.04
N ASP A 123 9.26 6.14 -5.36
CA ASP A 123 10.55 6.03 -6.08
C ASP A 123 11.53 7.18 -5.74
N GLY A 124 11.01 8.35 -5.37
CA GLY A 124 11.82 9.53 -5.01
C GLY A 124 12.47 9.47 -3.61
N ASN A 125 12.10 8.52 -2.74
CA ASN A 125 12.61 8.46 -1.37
C ASN A 125 13.83 7.52 -1.21
N SER A 126 14.04 6.56 -2.12
CA SER A 126 15.17 5.63 -2.04
C SER A 126 16.52 6.24 -2.45
N ALA A 127 16.52 7.34 -3.22
CA ALA A 127 17.76 8.00 -3.63
C ALA A 127 18.36 8.93 -2.55
N ARG A 128 17.65 9.18 -1.44
CA ARG A 128 18.10 10.12 -0.40
C ARG A 128 18.82 9.46 0.78
N GLY A 129 18.80 8.13 0.87
CA GLY A 129 19.51 7.37 1.91
C GLY A 129 21.00 7.12 1.63
N SER A 130 21.41 7.07 0.35
CA SER A 130 22.77 6.61 0.00
C SER A 130 23.85 7.70 0.00
N MET A 131 23.50 8.99 0.05
CA MET A 131 24.50 10.08 0.12
C MET A 131 24.87 10.48 1.55
N GLU A 132 23.98 10.31 2.53
CA GLU A 132 24.24 10.67 3.94
C GLU A 132 25.21 9.66 4.59
N GLU A 133 25.04 8.35 4.35
CA GLU A 133 25.97 7.31 4.85
C GLU A 133 27.38 7.44 4.25
N LEU A 134 27.49 7.85 2.99
CA LEU A 134 28.79 8.13 2.35
C LEU A 134 29.45 9.40 2.92
N ALA A 135 28.67 10.43 3.26
CA ALA A 135 29.21 11.66 3.85
C ALA A 135 29.71 11.45 5.30
N GLU A 136 28.97 10.68 6.12
CA GLU A 136 29.38 10.36 7.49
C GLU A 136 30.58 9.40 7.55
N ALA A 137 30.66 8.41 6.65
CA ALA A 137 31.82 7.53 6.55
C ALA A 137 33.10 8.27 6.11
N MET A 138 32.97 9.31 5.28
CA MET A 138 34.10 10.13 4.83
C MET A 138 34.59 11.12 5.90
N ASP A 139 33.71 11.67 6.74
CA ASP A 139 34.11 12.54 7.86
C ASP A 139 34.86 11.76 8.96
N HIS A 140 34.44 10.52 9.23
CA HIS A 140 35.08 9.67 10.25
C HIS A 140 36.49 9.18 9.84
N ALA A 141 36.76 9.04 8.54
CA ALA A 141 38.08 8.66 8.02
C ALA A 141 39.10 9.81 8.06
N ALA A 142 38.65 11.07 8.00
CA ALA A 142 39.53 12.24 8.02
C ALA A 142 40.07 12.60 9.42
N LYS A 143 39.44 12.10 10.50
CA LYS A 143 39.77 12.47 11.89
C LYS A 143 40.71 11.49 12.61
N GLY A 144 41.04 10.34 12.03
CA GLY A 144 41.86 9.29 12.66
C GLY A 144 43.39 9.43 12.51
N SER A 145 43.89 10.35 11.68
CA SER A 145 45.30 10.38 11.29
C SER A 145 46.05 11.60 11.82
N ARG A 146 45.92 11.92 13.12
CA ARG A 146 46.86 12.81 13.82
C ARG A 146 46.96 12.40 15.28
N SER A 147 47.98 11.59 15.58
CA SER A 147 48.99 11.86 16.62
C SER A 147 49.61 10.55 17.14
N ARG A 148 50.57 10.02 16.38
CA ARG A 148 51.80 9.47 16.97
C ARG A 148 52.88 10.50 16.67
N ILE A 149 53.34 11.23 17.67
CA ILE A 149 54.75 11.34 18.08
C ILE A 149 54.72 11.62 19.59
#